data_AF-A0AAQ3QUD1-F1
#
_entry.id   AF-A0AAQ3QUD1-F1
#
_cell.length_a   1.000
_cell.length_b   1.000
_cell.length_c   1.000
_cell.angle_alpha   90.00
_cell.angle_beta   90.00
_cell.angle_gamma   90.00
#
_symmetry.space_group_name_H-M   'P 1'
#
loop_
_entity.id
_entity.type
_entity.pdbx_description
1 polymer ?
#
loop_
_entity_poly.entity_id
_entity_poly.type
_entity_poly.pdbx_seq_one_letter_code
_entity_poly.pdbx_strand_id
1 'polypeptide(L)' 'MNDRFLPSLSQVRAASEELPDPEIWPENEYSVPIEGSKKVHEVIFSRVKFASRSNGRTYRWVYDGKILIRSNKGSEKADS' A
#
# COMPACT_ATOMS: atom_id res chain seq x y z
N MET A 1 -4.78 26.92 -4.57
CA MET A 1 -5.71 26.07 -3.80
C MET A 1 -5.22 24.64 -3.95
N ASN A 2 -4.40 24.16 -3.02
CA ASN A 2 -4.06 22.73 -2.98
C ASN A 2 -5.18 22.04 -2.22
N ASP A 3 -6.19 21.57 -2.95
CA ASP A 3 -7.18 20.64 -2.45
C ASP A 3 -6.44 19.32 -2.21
N ARG A 4 -5.72 19.24 -1.08
CA ARG A 4 -4.94 18.09 -0.70
C ARG A 4 -5.96 17.04 -0.29
N PHE A 5 -6.41 16.25 -1.27
CA PHE A 5 -7.33 15.17 -1.03
C PHE A 5 -6.70 14.21 -0.03
N LEU A 6 -7.31 14.15 1.15
CA LEU A 6 -6.92 13.23 2.21
C LEU A 6 -7.80 11.99 2.09
N PRO A 7 -7.31 10.89 1.49
CA PRO A 7 -8.08 9.65 1.46
C PRO A 7 -8.37 9.20 2.88
N SER A 8 -9.57 8.66 3.09
CA SER A 8 -9.91 8.04 4.36
C SER A 8 -8.99 6.85 4.64
N LEU A 9 -8.77 6.55 5.92
CA LEU A 9 -7.96 5.39 6.33
C LEU A 9 -8.50 4.08 5.73
N SER A 10 -9.82 3.96 5.56
CA SER A 10 -10.46 2.81 4.93
C SER A 10 -10.11 2.69 3.45
N GLN A 11 -10.10 3.80 2.70
CA GLN A 11 -9.69 3.80 1.29
C GLN A 11 -8.21 3.45 1.14
N VAL A 12 -7.33 4.00 1.99
CA VAL A 12 -5.90 3.66 1.97
C VAL A 12 -5.69 2.18 2.29
N ARG A 13 -6.45 1.61 3.23
CA ARG A 13 -6.40 0.19 3.54
C ARG A 13 -6.87 -0.67 2.36
N ALA A 14 -8.02 -0.38 1.78
CA ALA A 14 -8.53 -1.09 0.62
C ALA A 14 -7.53 -1.04 -0.55
N ALA A 15 -7.00 0.15 -0.85
CA ALA A 15 -5.95 0.31 -1.85
C ALA A 15 -4.68 -0.49 -1.52
N SER A 16 -4.32 -0.60 -0.22
CA SER A 16 -3.17 -1.40 0.20
C SER A 16 -3.36 -2.91 0.03
N GLU A 17 -4.59 -3.39 -0.08
CA GLU A 17 -4.92 -4.80 -0.37
C GLU A 17 -4.64 -5.13 -1.83
N GLU A 18 -4.83 -4.17 -2.74
CA GLU A 18 -4.56 -4.34 -4.17
C GLU A 18 -3.07 -4.27 -4.54
N LEU A 19 -2.22 -3.84 -3.60
CA LEU A 19 -0.79 -3.69 -3.89
C LEU A 19 -0.14 -5.04 -4.24
N PRO A 20 0.76 -5.06 -5.24
CA PRO A 20 1.56 -6.24 -5.49
C PRO A 20 2.55 -6.49 -4.35
N ASP A 21 3.14 -7.68 -4.31
CA ASP A 21 4.16 -7.96 -3.32
C ASP A 21 5.39 -7.04 -3.56
N PRO A 22 5.80 -6.24 -2.55
CA PRO A 22 6.85 -5.25 -2.72
C PRO A 22 8.23 -5.90 -2.96
N GLU A 23 8.44 -7.16 -2.61
CA GLU A 23 9.74 -7.81 -2.81
C GLU A 23 10.00 -8.18 -4.27
N ILE A 24 8.94 -8.50 -5.02
CA ILE A 24 9.03 -8.84 -6.45
C ILE A 24 8.68 -7.69 -7.38
N TRP A 25 8.06 -6.62 -6.88
CA TRP A 25 7.64 -5.51 -7.73
C TRP A 25 8.87 -4.78 -8.32
N PRO A 26 8.90 -4.53 -9.64
CA PRO A 26 10.05 -3.91 -10.28
C PRO A 26 10.17 -2.42 -9.95
N GLU A 27 9.04 -1.73 -9.81
CA GLU A 27 9.01 -0.28 -9.61
C GLU A 27 9.14 0.13 -8.14
N ASN A 28 9.48 1.39 -7.90
CA ASN A 28 9.58 1.93 -6.55
C ASN A 28 8.30 2.61 -6.08
N GLU A 29 7.30 2.72 -6.94
CA GLU A 29 6.04 3.37 -6.66
C GLU A 29 4.90 2.54 -7.26
N TYR A 30 3.72 2.65 -6.66
CA TYR A 30 2.50 2.06 -7.18
C TYR A 30 1.33 3.00 -6.90
N SER A 31 0.56 3.32 -7.93
CA SER A 31 -0.59 4.23 -7.84
C SER A 31 -1.87 3.41 -7.86
N VAL A 32 -2.72 3.57 -6.85
CA VAL A 32 -4.06 2.97 -6.81
C VAL A 32 -5.10 4.08 -7.04
N PRO A 33 -5.94 3.98 -8.08
CA PRO A 33 -7.06 4.89 -8.25
C PRO A 33 -8.13 4.58 -7.20
N ILE A 34 -8.59 5.61 -6.50
CA ILE A 34 -9.68 5.52 -5.53
C ILE A 34 -10.80 6.49 -5.91
N GLU A 35 -12.03 6.00 -5.78
CA GLU A 35 -13.20 6.84 -5.99
C GLU A 35 -13.35 7.81 -4.81
N GLY A 36 -13.20 9.11 -5.09
CA GLY A 36 -13.55 10.19 -4.19
C GLY A 36 -14.94 10.74 -4.50
N SER A 37 -15.54 11.45 -3.55
CA SER A 37 -16.94 11.93 -3.65
C SER A 37 -17.26 12.85 -4.83
N LYS A 38 -16.24 13.39 -5.52
CA LYS A 38 -16.41 14.27 -6.69
C LYS A 38 -15.48 13.96 -7.86
N LYS A 39 -14.38 13.22 -7.63
CA LYS A 39 -13.33 12.90 -8.61
C LYS A 39 -12.62 11.62 -8.20
N VAL A 40 -12.12 10.88 -9.18
CA VAL A 40 -11.13 9.82 -8.94
C VAL A 40 -9.84 10.48 -8.48
N HIS A 41 -9.29 10.01 -7.37
CA HIS A 41 -8.00 10.43 -6.85
C HIS A 41 -7.05 9.24 -6.88
N GLU A 42 -5.74 9.49 -6.89
CA GLU A 42 -4.74 8.42 -6.91
C GLU A 42 -3.99 8.41 -5.58
N VAL A 43 -3.88 7.23 -4.98
CA VAL A 43 -3.06 6.98 -3.80
C VAL A 43 -1.74 6.42 -4.27
N ILE A 44 -0.66 7.16 -4.05
CA ILE A 44 0.68 6.73 -4.42
C ILE A 44 1.34 6.06 -3.22
N PHE A 45 1.74 4.82 -3.40
CA PHE A 45 2.49 4.05 -2.43
C PHE A 45 3.95 3.99 -2.88
N SER A 46 4.86 4.35 -1.98
CA SER A 46 6.29 4.25 -2.25
C SER A 46 6.83 2.96 -1.65
N ARG A 47 7.62 2.24 -2.44
CA ARG A 47 8.33 1.05 -2.02
C ARG A 47 9.59 1.47 -1.27
N VAL A 48 9.62 1.16 0.02
CA VAL A 48 10.74 1.50 0.89
C VAL A 48 11.39 0.24 1.40
N LYS A 49 12.72 0.25 1.37
CA LYS A 49 13.56 -0.83 1.88
C LYS A 49 13.77 -0.66 3.37
N PHE A 50 13.22 -1.57 4.16
CA PHE A 50 13.38 -1.60 5.61
C PHE A 50 14.47 -2.60 6.00
N ALA A 51 15.44 -2.14 6.80
CA ALA A 51 16.38 -3.04 7.45
C ALA A 51 15.67 -3.71 8.64
N SER A 52 15.33 -4.99 8.51
CA SER A 52 14.85 -5.77 9.65
C SER A 52 16.04 -6.34 10.41
N ARG A 53 16.02 -6.23 11.75
CA ARG A 53 17.08 -6.78 12.60
C ARG A 53 17.14 -8.31 12.60
N SER A 54 16.08 -8.99 12.15
CA SER A 54 15.97 -10.45 12.28
C SER A 54 16.31 -11.24 11.02
N ASN A 55 16.08 -10.73 9.80
CA ASN A 55 16.17 -11.55 8.58
C ASN A 55 16.58 -10.78 7.31
N GLY A 56 17.21 -9.61 7.44
CA GLY A 56 17.69 -8.83 6.30
C GLY A 56 16.77 -7.70 5.84
N ARG A 57 17.04 -7.21 4.64
CA ARG A 57 16.36 -6.04 4.04
C ARG A 57 15.04 -6.49 3.41
N THR A 58 13.91 -6.06 3.94
CA THR A 58 12.56 -6.32 3.39
C THR A 58 12.02 -5.07 2.71
N TYR A 59 11.27 -5.21 1.63
CA TYR A 59 10.57 -4.08 1.01
C TYR A 59 9.16 -3.96 1.57
N ARG A 60 8.71 -2.73 1.83
CA ARG A 60 7.32 -2.45 2.25
C ARG A 60 6.78 -1.23 1.53
N TRP A 61 5.48 -1.24 1.32
CA TRP A 61 4.75 -0.09 0.81
C TRP A 61 4.49 0.93 1.92
N VAL A 62 4.73 2.20 1.60
CA VAL A 62 4.57 3.34 2.50
C VAL A 62 3.67 4.35 1.81
N TYR A 63 2.64 4.81 2.52
CA TYR A 63 1.74 5.86 2.04
C TYR A 63 1.94 7.11 2.89
N ASP A 64 2.21 8.26 2.26
CA ASP A 64 2.34 9.57 2.93
C ASP A 64 3.27 9.53 4.16
N GLY A 65 4.41 8.81 4.05
CA GLY A 65 5.37 8.64 5.15
C GLY A 65 4.92 7.70 6.29
N LYS A 66 3.71 7.14 6.22
CA LYS A 66 3.21 6.12 7.15
C LYS A 66 3.44 4.73 6.57
N ILE A 67 4.16 3.90 7.33
CA ILE A 67 4.40 2.50 6.96
C ILE A 67 3.07 1.75 7.04
N LEU A 68 2.61 1.21 5.92
CA LEU A 68 1.47 0.32 5.92
C LEU A 68 1.99 -1.08 6.18
N ILE A 69 1.76 -1.56 7.40
CA ILE A 69 2.08 -2.92 7.78
C ILE A 69 0.97 -3.79 7.19
N ARG A 70 1.27 -4.50 6.10
CA ARG A 70 0.48 -5.67 5.71
C ARG A 70 0.55 -6.68 6.86
N SER A 71 -0.54 -6.84 7.60
CA SER A 71 -0.80 -8.13 8.21
C SER A 71 -1.09 -9.06 7.05
N ASN A 72 -0.09 -9.84 6.65
CA ASN A 72 -0.28 -10.97 5.74
C ASN A 72 -1.28 -11.90 6.45
N LYS A 73 -2.58 -11.71 6.22
CA LYS A 73 -3.54 -12.78 6.40
C LYS A 73 -3.25 -13.69 5.23
N GLY A 74 -2.44 -14.70 5.53
CA GLY A 74 -2.22 -15.83 4.66
C GLY A 74 -3.55 -16.25 4.07
N SER A 75 -3.50 -16.51 2.78
CA SER A 75 -4.37 -17.46 2.11
C SER A 75 -4.59 -18.68 2.99
N GLU A 76 -5.71 -18.72 3.71
CA GLU A 76 -6.35 -19.96 4.12
C GLU A 76 -7.65 -20.03 3.30
N LYS A 77 -7.47 -20.25 1.99
CA LYS A 77 -8.47 -21.01 1.25
C LYS A 77 -8.34 -22.45 1.75
N ALA A 78 -9.19 -22.84 2.68
CA ALA A 78 -9.66 -24.22 2.73
C ALA A 78 -10.97 -24.25 1.94
N ASP A 79 -10.88 -24.90 0.79
CA ASP A 79 -11.96 -25.26 -0.10
C ASP A 79 -12.85 -26.35 0.53
N SER A 80 -14.14 -26.28 0.20
CA SER A 80 -15.19 -27.31 0.32
C SER A 80 -15.94 -27.52 1.65
#